data_AF-A0A937KEP8-F1
#
_entry.id   AF-A0A937KEP8-F1
#
_cell.length_a   1.000
_cell.length_b   1.000
_cell.length_c   1.000
_cell.angle_alpha   90.00
_cell.angle_beta   90.00
_cell.angle_gamma   90.00
#
_symmetry.space_group_name_H-M   'P 1'
#
loop_
_entity.id
_entity.type
_entity.pdbx_description
1 polymer ?
#
loop_
_entity_poly.entity_id
_entity_poly.type
_entity_poly.pdbx_seq_one_letter_code
_entity_poly.pdbx_strand_id
1 'polypeptide(L)'
;MKYIGLAFCFLIVFLGCSEKYDHVSEDQFVGIWELEGRKVFDGIQVEITKENNKFKGKITKLNNNKYVNLFAEVSDVWVSEIDRSSRYQFRLTEKKIGRELFSLYGLSSSTEFSVEFIDKNTIGLSGGGADPTESTVVYKRIK
;
A
#
# COMPACT_ATOMS: atom_id res chain seq x y z
N MET A 1 -0.73 58.78 -16.17
CA MET A 1 0.21 57.68 -16.53
C MET A 1 0.34 56.80 -15.28
N LYS A 2 -0.50 55.77 -15.11
CA LYS A 2 -0.44 54.41 -15.71
C LYS A 2 0.70 53.50 -15.18
N TYR A 3 1.03 53.49 -13.88
CA TYR A 3 1.93 52.44 -13.33
C TYR A 3 1.58 51.94 -11.91
N ILE A 4 0.31 51.96 -11.49
CA ILE A 4 -0.10 51.45 -10.15
C ILE A 4 -0.75 50.04 -10.23
N GLY A 5 -0.91 49.49 -11.44
CA GLY A 5 -1.63 48.22 -11.65
C GLY A 5 -0.78 46.96 -11.83
N LEU A 6 0.55 47.02 -11.70
CA LEU A 6 1.44 45.92 -12.14
C LEU A 6 2.31 45.29 -11.04
N ALA A 7 2.02 45.55 -9.77
CA ALA A 7 2.78 44.96 -8.65
C ALA A 7 2.03 43.82 -7.93
N PHE A 8 0.73 43.61 -8.20
CA PHE A 8 -0.09 42.63 -7.47
C PHE A 8 -0.17 41.25 -8.15
N CYS A 9 0.35 41.08 -9.38
CA CYS A 9 0.28 39.81 -10.10
C CYS A 9 1.47 38.85 -9.86
N PHE A 10 2.50 39.24 -9.10
CA PHE A 10 3.69 38.41 -8.90
C PHE A 10 3.74 37.65 -7.57
N LEU A 11 2.74 37.81 -6.69
CA LEU A 11 2.77 37.23 -5.34
C LEU A 11 2.07 35.85 -5.21
N ILE A 12 1.40 35.35 -6.26
CA ILE A 12 0.55 34.14 -6.16
C ILE A 12 1.24 32.86 -6.63
N VAL A 13 2.46 32.93 -7.20
CA VAL A 13 3.09 31.78 -7.87
C VAL A 13 3.79 30.79 -6.91
N PHE A 14 3.84 31.05 -5.59
CA PHE A 14 4.60 30.20 -4.65
C PHE A 14 3.78 29.28 -3.74
N LEU A 15 2.45 29.21 -3.86
CA LEU A 15 1.61 28.34 -3.02
C LEU A 15 1.37 26.93 -3.58
N GLY A 16 2.14 26.51 -4.59
CA GLY A 16 1.94 25.24 -5.29
C GLY A 16 3.18 24.36 -5.37
N CYS A 17 4.04 24.30 -4.35
CA CYS A 17 5.02 23.22 -4.25
C CYS A 17 4.30 21.98 -3.71
N SER A 18 4.00 21.03 -4.58
CA SER A 18 3.50 19.72 -4.16
C SER A 18 4.62 18.95 -3.45
N GLU A 19 4.37 18.54 -2.20
CA GLU A 19 5.27 17.73 -1.36
C GLU A 19 5.49 16.29 -1.89
N LYS A 20 5.05 15.97 -3.12
CA LYS A 20 5.12 14.62 -3.72
C LYS A 20 6.57 14.10 -3.88
N TYR A 21 7.57 14.96 -3.71
CA TYR A 21 9.00 14.60 -3.82
C TYR A 21 9.71 14.41 -2.49
N ASP A 22 9.01 14.59 -1.36
CA ASP A 22 9.60 14.36 -0.05
C ASP A 22 9.85 12.88 0.16
N HIS A 23 10.95 12.59 0.86
CA HIS A 23 11.36 11.22 1.13
C HIS A 23 10.37 10.57 2.11
N VAL A 24 9.53 9.69 1.60
CA VAL A 24 8.57 8.94 2.41
C VAL A 24 9.33 7.85 3.14
N SER A 25 9.27 7.81 4.47
CA SER A 25 9.92 6.74 5.25
C SER A 25 9.18 5.42 5.09
N GLU A 26 9.92 4.34 4.83
CA GLU A 26 9.38 2.98 4.80
C GLU A 26 8.88 2.51 6.17
N ASP A 27 9.35 3.13 7.26
CA ASP A 27 8.87 2.80 8.60
C ASP A 27 7.38 3.15 8.78
N GLN A 28 6.83 3.97 7.89
CA GLN A 28 5.39 4.20 7.82
C GLN A 28 4.60 2.93 7.51
N PHE A 29 5.19 1.89 6.92
CA PHE A 29 4.48 0.62 6.73
C PHE A 29 4.17 -0.09 8.05
N VAL A 30 4.93 0.16 9.12
CA VAL A 30 4.73 -0.51 10.41
C VAL A 30 3.38 -0.12 11.00
N GLY A 31 2.58 -1.11 11.40
CA GLY A 31 1.25 -0.92 11.99
C GLY A 31 0.24 -1.97 11.55
N ILE A 32 -1.02 -1.78 11.95
CA ILE A 32 -2.12 -2.69 11.59
C ILE A 32 -2.99 -2.04 10.52
N TRP A 33 -3.19 -2.79 9.45
CA TRP A 33 -3.87 -2.34 8.25
C TRP A 33 -5.03 -3.26 7.90
N GLU A 34 -6.14 -2.69 7.45
CA GLU A 34 -7.28 -3.41 6.90
C GLU A 34 -7.31 -3.31 5.38
N LEU A 35 -7.57 -4.44 4.73
CA LEU A 35 -7.66 -4.52 3.28
C LEU A 35 -9.04 -4.03 2.82
N GLU A 36 -9.05 -3.19 1.79
CA GLU A 36 -10.26 -2.68 1.15
C GLU A 36 -10.14 -2.67 -0.38
N GLY A 37 -11.28 -2.67 -1.07
CA GLY A 37 -11.38 -2.56 -2.53
C GLY A 37 -11.34 -3.90 -3.27
N ARG A 38 -11.13 -5.01 -2.56
CA ARG A 38 -11.18 -6.38 -3.12
C ARG A 38 -12.18 -7.18 -2.30
N LYS A 39 -13.45 -7.22 -2.74
CA LYS A 39 -14.60 -7.84 -2.03
C LYS A 39 -14.32 -9.17 -1.30
N VAL A 40 -13.48 -10.03 -1.86
CA VAL A 40 -13.12 -11.32 -1.23
C VAL A 40 -12.24 -11.14 0.01
N PHE A 41 -11.38 -10.11 0.03
CA PHE A 41 -10.40 -9.82 1.08
C PHE A 41 -10.79 -8.65 1.98
N ASP A 42 -11.86 -7.92 1.65
CA ASP A 42 -12.32 -6.78 2.45
C ASP A 42 -12.51 -7.17 3.92
N GLY A 43 -11.96 -6.36 4.83
CA GLY A 43 -12.03 -6.57 6.27
C GLY A 43 -11.00 -7.54 6.87
N ILE A 44 -10.10 -8.10 6.05
CA ILE A 44 -8.89 -8.79 6.56
C ILE A 44 -7.96 -7.74 7.15
N GLN A 45 -7.36 -8.04 8.30
CA GLN A 45 -6.37 -7.17 8.94
C GLN A 45 -4.99 -7.83 8.92
N VAL A 46 -3.98 -7.03 8.60
CA VAL A 46 -2.58 -7.42 8.49
C VAL A 46 -1.74 -6.48 9.33
N GLU A 47 -0.97 -7.05 10.26
CA GLU A 47 0.06 -6.32 10.99
C GLU A 47 1.38 -6.41 10.23
N ILE A 48 1.92 -5.26 9.83
CA ILE A 48 3.23 -5.16 9.22
C ILE A 48 4.23 -4.78 10.29
N THR A 49 5.27 -5.60 10.46
CA THR A 49 6.39 -5.34 11.36
C THR A 49 7.70 -5.29 10.58
N LYS A 50 8.72 -4.67 11.18
CA LYS A 50 10.08 -4.60 10.65
C LYS A 50 11.01 -5.36 11.59
N GLU A 51 11.61 -6.43 11.10
CA GLU A 51 12.60 -7.24 11.84
C GLU A 51 13.87 -7.35 11.00
N ASN A 52 15.04 -7.01 11.56
CA ASN A 52 16.32 -7.06 10.87
C ASN A 52 16.30 -6.32 9.51
N ASN A 53 15.70 -5.13 9.47
CA ASN A 53 15.48 -4.32 8.26
C ASN A 53 14.65 -4.97 7.16
N LYS A 54 13.88 -6.03 7.46
CA LYS A 54 12.95 -6.66 6.53
C LYS A 54 11.53 -6.51 7.04
N PHE A 55 10.63 -6.12 6.14
CA PHE A 55 9.21 -6.02 6.43
C PHE A 55 8.51 -7.37 6.23
N LYS A 56 7.61 -7.71 7.15
CA LYS A 56 6.68 -8.82 7.00
C LYS A 56 5.31 -8.42 7.52
N GLY A 57 4.27 -8.79 6.77
CA GLY A 57 2.88 -8.61 7.17
C GLY A 57 2.24 -9.94 7.53
N LYS A 58 1.74 -10.07 8.77
CA LYS A 58 0.99 -11.25 9.21
C LYS A 58 -0.48 -10.92 9.38
N ILE A 59 -1.35 -11.87 9.05
CA ILE A 59 -2.80 -11.74 9.27
C ILE A 59 -3.06 -11.70 10.77
N THR A 60 -3.77 -10.67 11.24
CA THR A 60 -4.24 -10.57 12.64
C THR A 60 -5.73 -10.84 12.76
N LYS A 61 -6.50 -10.66 11.68
CA LYS A 61 -7.94 -10.93 11.62
C LYS A 61 -8.35 -11.33 10.21
N LEU A 62 -9.15 -12.38 10.11
CA LEU A 62 -9.81 -12.79 8.86
C LEU A 62 -11.22 -12.20 8.75
N ASN A 63 -11.73 -12.12 7.53
CA ASN A 63 -13.13 -11.76 7.28
C ASN A 63 -14.04 -13.00 7.30
N ASN A 64 -15.33 -12.81 7.04
CA ASN A 64 -16.31 -13.89 7.03
C ASN A 64 -16.41 -14.64 5.68
N ASN A 65 -15.45 -14.43 4.77
CA ASN A 65 -15.48 -15.08 3.46
C ASN A 65 -15.07 -16.55 3.60
N LYS A 66 -15.95 -17.46 3.18
CA LYS A 66 -15.71 -18.92 3.24
C LYS A 66 -14.38 -19.31 2.59
N TYR A 67 -14.06 -18.80 1.40
CA TYR A 67 -12.85 -19.21 0.68
C TYR A 67 -11.57 -18.73 1.36
N VAL A 68 -11.58 -17.51 1.90
CA VAL A 68 -10.47 -17.00 2.70
C VAL A 68 -10.22 -17.93 3.90
N ASN A 69 -11.28 -18.27 4.64
CA ASN A 69 -11.18 -19.10 5.84
C ASN A 69 -10.84 -20.58 5.56
N LEU A 70 -10.90 -21.04 4.31
CA LEU A 70 -10.44 -22.39 3.93
C LEU A 70 -8.92 -22.47 3.71
N PHE A 71 -8.27 -21.35 3.42
CA PHE A 71 -6.93 -21.32 2.82
C PHE A 71 -5.98 -20.34 3.49
N ALA A 72 -6.42 -19.66 4.55
CA ALA A 72 -5.63 -18.72 5.32
C ALA A 72 -6.01 -18.82 6.81
N GLU A 73 -5.01 -18.64 7.66
CA GLU A 73 -5.15 -18.63 9.11
C GLU A 73 -4.58 -17.34 9.71
N VAL A 74 -5.00 -17.02 10.93
CA VAL A 74 -4.37 -15.93 11.69
C VAL A 74 -2.90 -16.28 11.93
N SER A 75 -2.03 -15.29 11.81
CA SER A 75 -0.56 -15.39 11.83
C SER A 75 0.09 -15.84 10.51
N ASP A 76 -0.69 -16.21 9.50
CA ASP A 76 -0.13 -16.46 8.16
C ASP A 76 0.53 -15.20 7.61
N VAL A 77 1.62 -15.40 6.86
CA VAL A 77 2.33 -14.32 6.18
C VAL A 77 1.53 -13.89 4.95
N TRP A 78 0.92 -12.71 5.03
CA TRP A 78 0.24 -12.06 3.91
C TRP A 78 1.20 -11.23 3.07
N VAL A 79 1.93 -10.30 3.69
CA VAL A 79 2.97 -9.51 3.00
C VAL A 79 4.32 -10.17 3.24
N SER A 80 4.96 -10.66 2.18
CA SER A 80 6.26 -11.32 2.30
C SER A 80 7.45 -10.38 2.20
N GLU A 81 7.28 -9.25 1.51
CA GLU A 81 8.36 -8.33 1.20
C GLU A 81 7.82 -6.93 0.89
N ILE A 82 8.58 -5.91 1.26
CA ILE A 82 8.36 -4.51 0.88
C ILE A 82 9.72 -3.93 0.54
N ASP A 83 9.87 -3.42 -0.68
CA ASP A 83 11.11 -2.86 -1.19
C ASP A 83 10.91 -1.44 -1.71
N ARG A 84 11.84 -0.56 -1.39
CA ARG A 84 11.85 0.79 -1.94
C ARG A 84 12.21 0.78 -3.43
N SER A 85 11.38 1.41 -4.24
CA SER A 85 11.61 1.59 -5.68
C SER A 85 11.99 3.04 -6.02
N SER A 86 11.48 4.03 -5.27
CA SER A 86 11.84 5.45 -5.42
C SER A 86 11.78 6.19 -4.06
N ARG A 87 11.83 7.52 -4.06
CA ARG A 87 11.70 8.32 -2.83
C ARG A 87 10.30 8.21 -2.18
N TYR A 88 9.28 7.92 -2.99
CA TYR A 88 7.88 7.88 -2.57
C TYR A 88 7.17 6.56 -2.95
N GLN A 89 7.75 5.78 -3.88
CA GLN A 89 7.16 4.53 -4.39
C GLN A 89 7.89 3.29 -3.87
N PHE A 90 7.12 2.25 -3.60
CA PHE A 90 7.59 0.96 -3.10
C PHE A 90 6.98 -0.19 -3.92
N ARG A 91 7.57 -1.37 -3.79
CA ARG A 91 7.03 -2.63 -4.27
C ARG A 91 6.62 -3.45 -3.06
N LEU A 92 5.40 -3.97 -3.07
CA LEU A 92 4.86 -4.82 -2.01
C LEU A 92 4.47 -6.17 -2.60
N THR A 93 4.93 -7.25 -1.96
CA THR A 93 4.64 -8.62 -2.40
C THR A 93 3.65 -9.27 -1.44
N GLU A 94 2.45 -9.59 -1.94
CA GLU A 94 1.45 -10.38 -1.22
C GLU A 94 1.59 -11.87 -1.58
N LYS A 95 1.37 -12.76 -0.61
CA LYS A 95 1.16 -14.18 -0.89
C LYS A 95 -0.29 -14.41 -1.30
N LYS A 96 -0.51 -15.27 -2.30
CA LYS A 96 -1.85 -15.68 -2.68
C LYS A 96 -2.46 -16.59 -1.63
N ILE A 97 -3.76 -16.43 -1.39
CA ILE A 97 -4.55 -17.42 -0.67
C ILE A 97 -4.48 -18.75 -1.43
N GLY A 98 -4.27 -19.86 -0.71
CA GLY A 98 -4.10 -21.17 -1.33
C GLY A 98 -2.78 -21.34 -2.08
N ARG A 99 -1.75 -20.55 -1.74
CA ARG A 99 -0.42 -20.57 -2.38
C ARG A 99 0.17 -21.96 -2.61
N GLU A 100 -0.07 -22.89 -1.69
CA GLU A 100 0.43 -24.26 -1.76
C GLU A 100 -0.15 -24.99 -2.97
N LEU A 101 -1.44 -24.79 -3.25
CA LEU A 101 -2.09 -25.32 -4.45
C LEU A 101 -1.46 -24.74 -5.72
N PHE A 102 -1.28 -23.42 -5.79
CA PHE A 102 -0.64 -22.78 -6.95
C PHE A 102 0.78 -23.33 -7.16
N SER A 103 1.57 -23.48 -6.10
CA SER A 103 2.93 -24.00 -6.16
C SER A 103 3.00 -25.45 -6.65
N LEU A 104 2.03 -26.31 -6.29
CA LEU A 104 1.96 -27.69 -6.79
C LEU A 104 1.80 -27.77 -8.31
N TYR A 105 1.14 -26.78 -8.91
CA TYR A 105 0.95 -26.69 -10.37
C TYR A 105 1.98 -25.79 -11.06
N GLY A 106 3.06 -25.40 -10.37
CA GLY A 106 4.09 -24.51 -10.93
C GLY A 106 3.59 -23.09 -11.24
N LEU A 107 2.46 -22.68 -10.66
CA LEU A 107 1.89 -21.34 -10.82
C LEU A 107 2.48 -20.39 -9.78
N SER A 108 2.54 -19.10 -10.13
CA SER A 108 2.95 -18.06 -9.20
C SER A 108 2.06 -18.05 -7.96
N SER A 109 2.70 -18.08 -6.79
CA SER A 109 2.07 -18.17 -5.48
C SER A 109 2.06 -16.83 -4.72
N SER A 110 2.45 -15.76 -5.40
CA SER A 110 2.51 -14.40 -4.90
C SER A 110 2.01 -13.40 -5.96
N THR A 111 1.76 -12.17 -5.54
CA THR A 111 1.41 -11.06 -6.41
C THR A 111 2.16 -9.82 -5.95
N GLU A 112 2.82 -9.15 -6.90
CA GLU A 112 3.56 -7.94 -6.66
C GLU A 112 2.72 -6.72 -7.04
N PHE A 113 2.78 -5.69 -6.22
CA PHE A 113 2.10 -4.42 -6.42
C PHE A 113 3.11 -3.27 -6.36
N SER A 114 2.90 -2.27 -7.21
CA SER A 114 3.44 -0.93 -6.97
C SER A 114 2.58 -0.25 -5.91
N VAL A 115 3.21 0.36 -4.91
CA VAL A 115 2.49 0.99 -3.81
C VAL A 115 3.03 2.37 -3.49
N GLU A 116 2.14 3.28 -3.15
CA GLU A 116 2.42 4.61 -2.63
C GLU A 116 1.50 4.91 -1.46
N PHE A 117 1.98 5.74 -0.52
CA PHE A 117 1.12 6.28 0.52
C PHE A 117 0.26 7.39 -0.09
N ILE A 118 -1.06 7.18 -0.14
CA ILE A 118 -2.02 8.24 -0.49
C ILE A 118 -2.04 9.28 0.63
N ASP A 119 -1.96 8.80 1.87
CA ASP A 119 -1.78 9.59 3.08
C ASP A 119 -1.13 8.71 4.18
N LYS A 120 -0.89 9.25 5.38
CA LYS A 120 -0.26 8.54 6.51
C LYS A 120 -0.99 7.25 6.97
N ASN A 121 -2.27 7.13 6.63
CA ASN A 121 -3.19 6.07 7.03
C ASN A 121 -3.72 5.27 5.83
N THR A 122 -3.26 5.55 4.60
CA THR A 122 -3.75 4.88 3.40
C THR A 122 -2.59 4.53 2.47
N ILE A 123 -2.43 3.24 2.18
CA ILE A 123 -1.53 2.77 1.11
C ILE A 123 -2.38 2.37 -0.09
N GLY A 124 -2.09 2.94 -1.25
CA GLY A 124 -2.71 2.54 -2.51
C GLY A 124 -1.90 1.45 -3.21
N LEU A 125 -2.58 0.46 -3.81
CA LEU A 125 -1.95 -0.65 -4.52
C LEU A 125 -2.31 -0.61 -5.99
N SER A 126 -1.33 -0.73 -6.88
CA SER A 126 -1.57 -0.90 -8.31
C SER A 126 -0.87 -2.14 -8.87
N GLY A 127 -1.60 -2.89 -9.68
CA GLY A 127 -1.06 -3.95 -10.53
C GLY A 127 -0.91 -3.44 -11.96
N GLY A 128 0.17 -3.82 -12.65
CA GLY A 128 0.31 -3.59 -14.10
C GLY A 128 0.53 -2.13 -14.53
N GLY A 129 1.04 -1.26 -13.65
CA GLY A 129 1.53 0.08 -14.01
C GLY A 129 0.54 1.25 -13.87
N ALA A 130 -0.64 1.02 -13.31
CA ALA A 130 -1.55 2.12 -12.93
C ALA A 130 -0.98 2.96 -11.76
N ASP A 131 -1.44 4.20 -11.58
CA ASP A 131 -1.00 5.07 -10.49
C ASP A 131 -1.56 4.54 -9.15
N PRO A 132 -0.71 4.17 -8.16
CA PRO A 132 -1.17 3.69 -6.86
C PRO A 132 -1.96 4.75 -6.09
N THR A 133 -1.73 6.05 -6.33
CA THR A 133 -2.39 7.14 -5.58
C THR A 133 -3.87 7.31 -5.93
N GLU A 134 -4.31 6.79 -7.07
CA GLU A 134 -5.70 6.78 -7.52
C GLU A 134 -6.37 5.41 -7.30
N SER A 135 -5.68 4.48 -6.61
CA SER A 135 -6.18 3.12 -6.46
C SER A 135 -7.42 3.03 -5.58
N THR A 136 -8.34 2.18 -6.00
CA THR A 136 -9.49 1.75 -5.18
C THR A 136 -9.16 0.54 -4.30
N VAL A 137 -8.02 -0.11 -4.53
CA VAL A 137 -7.51 -1.22 -3.72
C VAL A 137 -6.48 -0.66 -2.76
N VAL A 138 -6.80 -0.68 -1.47
CA VAL A 138 -6.03 0.04 -0.46
C VAL A 138 -5.84 -0.77 0.81
N TYR A 139 -4.82 -0.39 1.57
CA TYR A 139 -4.66 -0.75 2.97
C TYR A 139 -4.99 0.49 3.81
N LYS A 140 -5.96 0.37 4.72
CA LYS A 140 -6.35 1.43 5.65
C LYS A 140 -5.82 1.16 7.04
N ARG A 141 -5.10 2.13 7.62
CA ARG A 141 -4.54 1.98 8.97
C ARG A 141 -5.65 1.99 10.01
N ILE A 142 -5.62 1.03 10.93
CA ILE A 142 -6.53 0.96 12.07
C ILE A 142 -5.83 1.27 13.39
N LYS A 143 -4.54 0.92 13.50
CA LYS A 143 -3.69 1.19 14.66
C LYS A 143 -2.27 1.53 14.26
#